data_AF-A0A0T2KS71-F1
#
_entry.id   AF-A0A0T2KS71-F1
#
_cell.length_a   1.000
_cell.length_b   1.000
_cell.length_c   1.000
_cell.angle_alpha   90.00
_cell.angle_beta   90.00
_cell.angle_gamma   90.00
#
_symmetry.space_group_name_H-M   'P 1'
#
loop_
_entity.id
_entity.type
_entity.pdbx_description
1 polymer ?
#
loop_
_entity_poly.entity_id
_entity_poly.type
_entity_poly.pdbx_seq_one_letter_code
_entity_poly.pdbx_strand_id
1 'polypeptide(L)'
;MRLRPLATVSIAAAAVLLLAGCSSAATPDASGSPSPSASAVDLCAATAPSGAASESVTVEGEPGTESTATFTAPLDITELERTVISEGTGDPVEAGQLITYALTAFSAETGEKLGAVGYKEGEILPAQISPDNPLGQVIGCSTPGTRLVATFPASDSAAGEVYIFDFLSVVPDAAWGEPVAPVDGMPTVKLDESGAPTITIPDTDPPTEVEIANLKTGDGPVVVSGDQVLVQYTGVKWSDGTVFDSSWENGAPAAFQTTAVVEGFKQALEGQTVGSQVLVVVPPAFGYGASEGHELQKETLVFVVDILGTQHPNA
;
A
#
# COMPACT_ATOMS: atom_id res chain seq x y z
N MET A 1 14.97 -43.55 -35.59
CA MET A 1 15.77 -42.40 -35.11
C MET A 1 15.38 -41.16 -35.92
N ARG A 2 14.35 -40.43 -35.47
CA ARG A 2 13.92 -39.15 -36.04
C ARG A 2 13.55 -38.27 -34.86
N LEU A 3 14.51 -37.47 -34.40
CA LEU A 3 14.33 -36.47 -33.36
C LEU A 3 13.78 -35.21 -34.02
N ARG A 4 12.60 -34.77 -33.60
CA ARG A 4 12.07 -33.42 -33.83
C ARG A 4 12.44 -32.55 -32.61
N PRO A 5 12.73 -31.25 -32.79
CA PRO A 5 13.17 -30.39 -31.71
C PRO A 5 11.99 -29.98 -30.82
N LEU A 6 12.24 -29.96 -29.51
CA LEU A 6 11.34 -29.39 -28.51
C LEU A 6 11.42 -27.87 -28.62
N ALA A 7 10.30 -27.25 -28.98
CA ALA A 7 10.07 -25.83 -28.79
C ALA A 7 9.77 -25.60 -27.30
N THR A 8 10.61 -24.81 -26.64
CA THR A 8 10.35 -24.26 -25.30
C THR A 8 9.23 -23.23 -25.40
N VAL A 9 8.07 -23.53 -24.82
CA VAL A 9 6.99 -22.57 -24.62
C VAL A 9 7.21 -21.93 -23.26
N SER A 10 7.68 -20.68 -23.26
CA SER A 10 7.68 -19.81 -22.10
C SER A 10 6.23 -19.42 -21.77
N ILE A 11 5.80 -19.63 -20.53
CA ILE A 11 4.53 -19.13 -20.01
C ILE A 11 4.86 -17.89 -19.18
N ALA A 12 4.59 -16.72 -19.73
CA ALA A 12 4.44 -15.48 -18.99
C ALA A 12 2.99 -15.02 -19.22
N ALA A 13 2.19 -15.01 -18.16
CA ALA A 13 0.86 -14.45 -18.18
C ALA A 13 0.76 -13.46 -17.02
N ALA A 14 1.07 -12.19 -17.31
CA ALA A 14 0.71 -11.06 -16.48
C ALA A 14 -0.70 -10.62 -16.92
N ALA A 15 -1.69 -10.81 -16.04
CA ALA A 15 -3.05 -10.33 -16.26
C ALA A 15 -3.18 -8.94 -15.63
N VAL A 16 -3.20 -7.90 -16.46
CA VAL A 16 -3.51 -6.53 -16.07
C VAL A 16 -5.02 -6.35 -16.22
N LEU A 17 -5.73 -6.10 -15.11
CA LEU A 17 -7.14 -5.75 -15.09
C LEU A 17 -7.30 -4.24 -15.28
N LEU A 18 -7.79 -3.82 -16.44
CA LEU A 18 -8.24 -2.45 -16.71
C LEU A 18 -9.77 -2.43 -16.74
N LEU A 19 -10.40 -1.77 -15.77
CA LEU A 19 -11.82 -1.42 -15.83
C LEU A 19 -12.00 -0.06 -16.52
N ALA A 20 -12.61 -0.08 -17.71
CA ALA A 20 -13.10 1.12 -18.38
C ALA A 20 -14.57 1.36 -17.98
N GLY A 21 -14.82 2.41 -17.20
CA GLY A 21 -16.15 2.96 -16.95
C GLY A 21 -16.43 4.14 -17.87
N CYS A 22 -17.40 4.01 -18.77
CA CYS A 22 -17.93 5.12 -19.56
C CYS A 22 -18.93 5.92 -18.73
N SER A 23 -18.84 7.26 -18.71
CA SER A 23 -19.96 8.13 -18.31
C SER A 23 -20.17 9.27 -19.30
N SER A 24 -21.42 9.43 -19.72
CA SER A 24 -21.94 10.47 -20.60
C SER A 24 -22.07 11.84 -19.93
N ALA A 25 -21.93 12.89 -20.74
CA ALA A 25 -21.92 14.29 -20.36
C ALA A 25 -23.28 14.87 -19.88
N ALA A 26 -23.21 15.69 -18.82
CA ALA A 26 -24.12 16.80 -18.57
C ALA A 26 -23.36 17.91 -17.82
N THR A 27 -23.59 19.17 -18.22
CA THR A 27 -22.93 20.42 -17.79
C THR A 27 -23.11 20.75 -16.30
N PRO A 28 -22.09 21.35 -15.62
CA PRO A 28 -22.19 21.72 -14.20
C PRO A 28 -22.72 23.15 -14.03
N ASP A 29 -23.75 23.31 -13.21
CA ASP A 29 -24.09 24.58 -12.55
C ASP A 29 -23.62 24.51 -11.09
N ALA A 30 -22.83 25.50 -10.70
CA ALA A 30 -22.22 25.63 -9.40
C ALA A 30 -23.20 26.21 -8.37
N SER A 31 -23.27 25.57 -7.19
CA SER A 31 -23.21 26.19 -5.86
C SER A 31 -23.94 25.31 -4.85
N GLY A 32 -23.16 24.47 -4.21
CA GLY A 32 -23.54 23.62 -3.10
C GLY A 32 -22.26 22.92 -2.69
N SER A 33 -21.54 23.48 -1.72
CA SER A 33 -20.36 22.84 -1.15
C SER A 33 -20.82 21.52 -0.54
N PRO A 34 -20.44 20.34 -1.07
CA PRO A 34 -20.72 19.11 -0.37
C PRO A 34 -19.85 19.13 0.88
N SER A 35 -20.49 19.22 2.04
CA SER A 35 -19.89 18.78 3.30
C SER A 35 -19.50 17.31 3.10
N PRO A 36 -18.29 16.85 3.47
CA PRO A 36 -17.92 15.44 3.35
C PRO A 36 -18.66 14.68 4.46
N SER A 37 -19.91 14.39 4.20
CA SER A 37 -20.68 13.36 4.88
C SER A 37 -21.38 12.58 3.78
N ALA A 38 -20.59 12.14 2.80
CA ALA A 38 -20.96 11.03 1.97
C ALA A 38 -20.96 9.81 2.88
N SER A 39 -22.07 9.10 2.88
CA SER A 39 -22.35 7.94 3.71
C SER A 39 -21.18 6.97 3.66
N ALA A 40 -20.38 6.91 4.71
CA ALA A 40 -19.47 5.80 4.92
C ALA A 40 -20.36 4.56 4.95
N VAL A 41 -20.29 3.74 3.90
CA VAL A 41 -20.83 2.39 3.98
C VAL A 41 -20.14 1.78 5.18
N ASP A 42 -20.92 1.39 6.18
CA ASP A 42 -20.38 0.82 7.41
C ASP A 42 -19.54 -0.40 7.02
N LEU A 43 -18.25 -0.34 7.33
CA LEU A 43 -17.32 -1.42 7.03
C LEU A 43 -17.79 -2.73 7.70
N CYS A 44 -18.46 -2.64 8.85
CA CYS A 44 -19.09 -3.77 9.53
C CYS A 44 -20.32 -4.30 8.77
N ALA A 45 -21.06 -3.45 8.06
CA ALA A 45 -22.20 -3.89 7.26
C ALA A 45 -21.77 -4.52 5.92
N ALA A 46 -20.58 -4.19 5.43
CA ALA A 46 -20.01 -4.73 4.20
C ALA A 46 -19.34 -6.10 4.40
N THR A 47 -19.22 -6.59 5.64
CA THR A 47 -18.52 -7.84 5.91
C THR A 47 -19.22 -9.04 5.30
N ALA A 48 -18.45 -9.94 4.70
CA ALA A 48 -18.98 -11.20 4.19
C ALA A 48 -19.61 -12.03 5.34
N PRO A 49 -20.73 -12.71 5.10
CA PRO A 49 -21.39 -13.53 6.11
C PRO A 49 -20.57 -14.80 6.41
N SER A 50 -20.78 -15.36 7.61
CA SER A 50 -20.36 -16.74 7.88
C SER A 50 -21.26 -17.72 7.15
N GLY A 51 -20.71 -18.87 6.77
CA GLY A 51 -21.45 -19.91 6.08
C GLY A 51 -20.81 -21.28 6.21
N ALA A 52 -21.43 -22.27 5.57
CA ALA A 52 -21.07 -23.67 5.78
C ALA A 52 -19.65 -23.99 5.29
N ALA A 53 -19.14 -23.29 4.27
CA ALA A 53 -17.80 -23.54 3.75
C ALA A 53 -16.75 -22.99 4.73
N SER A 54 -16.86 -21.73 5.11
CA SER A 54 -15.95 -21.06 6.05
C SER A 54 -15.95 -21.69 7.45
N GLU A 55 -17.12 -22.08 7.98
CA GLU A 55 -17.26 -22.75 9.29
C GLU A 55 -16.73 -24.18 9.31
N SER A 56 -16.59 -24.83 8.15
CA SER A 56 -16.07 -26.21 8.06
C SER A 56 -14.54 -26.28 8.17
N VAL A 57 -13.85 -25.15 8.08
CA VAL A 57 -12.39 -25.08 8.09
C VAL A 57 -11.89 -25.07 9.53
N THR A 58 -11.09 -26.08 9.88
CA THR A 58 -10.35 -26.09 11.14
C THR A 58 -8.97 -25.48 10.91
N VAL A 59 -8.62 -24.50 11.74
CA VAL A 59 -7.34 -23.78 11.68
C VAL A 59 -6.49 -24.14 12.90
N GLU A 60 -5.21 -24.43 12.66
CA GLU A 60 -4.20 -24.62 13.70
C GLU A 60 -3.07 -23.58 13.56
N GLY A 61 -2.44 -23.24 14.68
CA GLY A 61 -1.39 -22.23 14.79
C GLY A 61 -1.86 -20.96 15.49
N GLU A 62 -0.89 -20.08 15.80
CA GLU A 62 -1.14 -18.81 16.50
C GLU A 62 -1.29 -17.65 15.50
N PRO A 63 -2.21 -16.69 15.72
CA PRO A 63 -2.32 -15.47 14.92
C PRO A 63 -0.97 -14.78 14.69
N GLY A 64 -0.74 -14.32 13.46
CA GLY A 64 0.52 -13.70 13.05
C GLY A 64 1.66 -14.69 12.76
N THR A 65 1.39 -15.99 12.81
CA THR A 65 2.30 -17.03 12.28
C THR A 65 1.60 -17.83 11.19
N GLU A 66 2.39 -18.39 10.26
CA GLU A 66 1.85 -19.21 9.19
C GLU A 66 0.94 -20.32 9.76
N SER A 67 -0.26 -20.43 9.20
CA SER A 67 -1.29 -21.35 9.69
C SER A 67 -1.33 -22.65 8.89
N THR A 68 -1.85 -23.70 9.50
CA THR A 68 -2.32 -24.88 8.77
C THR A 68 -3.84 -24.96 8.83
N ALA A 69 -4.45 -25.47 7.76
CA ALA A 69 -5.90 -25.65 7.65
C ALA A 69 -6.23 -27.10 7.33
N THR A 70 -7.34 -27.60 7.85
CA THR A 70 -7.94 -28.87 7.43
C THR A 70 -9.44 -28.72 7.18
N PHE A 71 -9.92 -29.28 6.08
CA PHE A 71 -11.33 -29.33 5.69
C PHE A 71 -11.57 -30.50 4.72
N THR A 72 -12.84 -30.85 4.48
CA THR A 72 -13.20 -31.89 3.51
C THR A 72 -13.31 -31.28 2.12
N ALA A 73 -12.38 -31.63 1.23
CA ALA A 73 -12.36 -31.14 -0.15
C ALA A 73 -13.10 -32.11 -1.12
N PRO A 74 -13.72 -31.60 -2.21
CA PRO A 74 -13.83 -30.19 -2.56
C PRO A 74 -14.87 -29.45 -1.70
N LEU A 75 -14.61 -28.19 -1.36
CA LEU A 75 -15.59 -27.30 -0.74
C LEU A 75 -16.50 -26.68 -1.80
N ASP A 76 -17.81 -26.72 -1.53
CA ASP A 76 -18.81 -26.02 -2.33
C ASP A 76 -18.91 -24.57 -1.86
N ILE A 77 -18.36 -23.63 -2.64
CA ILE A 77 -18.30 -22.20 -2.32
C ILE A 77 -19.05 -21.45 -3.41
N THR A 78 -20.24 -20.92 -3.07
CA THR A 78 -21.10 -20.20 -4.03
C THR A 78 -20.94 -18.68 -3.96
N GLU A 79 -20.47 -18.17 -2.82
CA GLU A 79 -20.23 -16.75 -2.56
C GLU A 79 -19.07 -16.57 -1.59
N LEU A 80 -18.61 -15.33 -1.41
CA LEU A 80 -17.59 -15.03 -0.41
C LEU A 80 -18.19 -15.25 0.99
N GLU A 81 -17.59 -16.14 1.76
CA GLU A 81 -17.91 -16.33 3.17
C GLU A 81 -16.72 -16.00 4.07
N ARG A 82 -17.00 -15.69 5.33
CA ARG A 82 -16.02 -15.33 6.36
C ARG A 82 -16.44 -15.87 7.73
N THR A 83 -15.48 -16.45 8.45
CA THR A 83 -15.65 -16.82 9.87
C THR A 83 -14.47 -16.30 10.69
N VAL A 84 -14.75 -15.62 11.80
CA VAL A 84 -13.72 -15.23 12.77
C VAL A 84 -13.33 -16.44 13.61
N ILE A 85 -12.03 -16.77 13.64
CA ILE A 85 -11.48 -17.91 14.39
C ILE A 85 -11.01 -17.46 15.77
N SER A 86 -10.33 -16.31 15.84
CA SER A 86 -9.91 -15.70 17.09
C SER A 86 -9.97 -14.19 16.99
N GLU A 87 -10.48 -13.56 18.03
CA GLU A 87 -10.56 -12.09 18.14
C GLU A 87 -9.22 -11.49 18.52
N GLY A 88 -8.88 -10.37 17.90
CA GLY A 88 -7.80 -9.49 18.29
C GLY A 88 -8.18 -8.58 19.46
N THR A 89 -7.39 -7.53 19.65
CA THR A 89 -7.63 -6.53 20.70
C THR A 89 -7.42 -5.11 20.18
N GLY A 90 -7.98 -4.13 20.88
CA GLY A 90 -7.91 -2.72 20.49
C GLY A 90 -9.14 -2.29 19.70
N ASP A 91 -8.98 -1.21 18.96
CA ASP A 91 -10.07 -0.62 18.18
C ASP A 91 -10.24 -1.35 16.83
N PRO A 92 -11.48 -1.53 16.35
CA PRO A 92 -11.72 -2.10 15.03
C PRO A 92 -11.12 -1.21 13.92
N VAL A 93 -10.67 -1.83 12.83
CA VAL A 93 -10.25 -1.10 11.64
C VAL A 93 -11.41 -0.31 11.04
N GLU A 94 -11.13 0.89 10.56
CA GLU A 94 -12.07 1.78 9.89
C GLU A 94 -11.83 1.83 8.37
N ALA A 95 -12.86 2.21 7.62
CA ALA A 95 -12.73 2.39 6.18
C ALA A 95 -11.75 3.52 5.85
N GLY A 96 -10.89 3.30 4.86
CA GLY A 96 -9.83 4.22 4.44
C GLY A 96 -8.48 3.97 5.12
N GLN A 97 -8.44 3.25 6.25
CA GLN A 97 -7.19 2.95 6.93
C GLN A 97 -6.33 1.95 6.17
N LEU A 98 -5.01 2.13 6.27
CA LEU A 98 -4.04 1.13 5.87
C LEU A 98 -3.87 0.06 6.96
N ILE A 99 -3.69 -1.18 6.54
CA ILE A 99 -3.37 -2.29 7.44
C ILE A 99 -2.18 -3.10 6.96
N THR A 100 -1.47 -3.73 7.90
CA THR A 100 -0.66 -4.90 7.64
C THR A 100 -1.47 -6.17 7.93
N TYR A 101 -1.30 -7.18 7.09
CA TYR A 101 -1.98 -8.46 7.22
C TYR A 101 -1.06 -9.57 6.72
N ALA A 102 -1.36 -10.80 7.11
CA ALA A 102 -0.76 -11.99 6.52
C ALA A 102 -1.86 -12.93 6.04
N LEU A 103 -1.53 -13.80 5.09
CA LEU A 103 -2.45 -14.84 4.66
C LEU A 103 -1.76 -16.15 4.35
N THR A 104 -2.50 -17.24 4.54
CA THR A 104 -2.17 -18.57 4.03
C THR A 104 -3.30 -19.06 3.13
N ALA A 105 -2.97 -19.47 1.91
CA ALA A 105 -3.93 -19.88 0.89
C ALA A 105 -3.93 -21.41 0.70
N PHE A 106 -5.12 -21.98 0.49
CA PHE A 106 -5.35 -23.40 0.23
C PHE A 106 -6.32 -23.56 -0.95
N SER A 107 -6.13 -24.61 -1.74
CA SER A 107 -7.05 -24.99 -2.80
C SER A 107 -8.36 -25.50 -2.18
N ALA A 108 -9.49 -24.91 -2.53
CA ALA A 108 -10.79 -25.41 -2.08
C ALA A 108 -11.13 -26.78 -2.69
N GLU A 109 -10.54 -27.12 -3.84
CA GLU A 109 -10.77 -28.38 -4.56
C GLU A 109 -10.01 -29.56 -3.95
N THR A 110 -8.77 -29.34 -3.51
CA THR A 110 -7.87 -30.42 -3.07
C THR A 110 -7.50 -30.36 -1.59
N GLY A 111 -7.67 -29.21 -0.94
CA GLY A 111 -7.16 -28.95 0.41
C GLY A 111 -5.66 -28.67 0.47
N GLU A 112 -4.94 -28.70 -0.65
CA GLU A 112 -3.50 -28.45 -0.68
C GLU A 112 -3.19 -26.98 -0.40
N LYS A 113 -2.15 -26.74 0.42
CA LYS A 113 -1.61 -25.39 0.65
C LYS A 113 -0.99 -24.86 -0.63
N LEU A 114 -1.42 -23.67 -1.05
CA LEU A 114 -0.94 -22.98 -2.24
C LEU A 114 0.24 -22.05 -1.92
N GLY A 115 0.22 -21.42 -0.74
CA GLY A 115 1.27 -20.49 -0.32
C GLY A 115 0.91 -19.72 0.93
N ALA A 116 1.84 -18.89 1.39
CA ALA A 116 1.66 -17.97 2.50
C ALA A 116 2.48 -16.70 2.22
N VAL A 117 2.01 -15.55 2.70
CA VAL A 117 2.66 -14.26 2.49
C VAL A 117 2.25 -13.27 3.59
N GLY A 118 3.10 -12.29 3.89
CA GLY A 118 2.87 -11.24 4.88
C GLY A 118 3.30 -11.61 6.30
N TYR A 119 3.93 -12.78 6.48
CA TYR A 119 4.45 -13.23 7.78
C TYR A 119 5.88 -12.77 8.04
N LYS A 120 6.58 -12.27 7.01
CA LYS A 120 7.87 -11.61 7.16
C LYS A 120 7.79 -10.15 6.73
N GLU A 121 8.65 -9.35 7.35
CA GLU A 121 8.87 -7.96 6.97
C GLU A 121 9.21 -7.82 5.49
N GLY A 122 8.58 -6.86 4.82
CA GLY A 122 8.85 -6.58 3.41
C GLY A 122 8.27 -7.59 2.42
N GLU A 123 7.42 -8.54 2.84
CA GLU A 123 6.75 -9.47 1.90
C GLU A 123 5.60 -8.82 1.13
N ILE A 124 4.83 -7.95 1.78
CA ILE A 124 3.72 -7.22 1.17
C ILE A 124 3.70 -5.77 1.64
N LEU A 125 3.14 -4.90 0.79
CA LEU A 125 2.80 -3.56 1.20
C LEU A 125 1.56 -3.53 2.10
N PRO A 126 1.43 -2.51 2.96
CA PRO A 126 0.16 -2.19 3.60
C PRO A 126 -0.94 -2.01 2.56
N ALA A 127 -2.15 -2.45 2.90
CA ALA A 127 -3.31 -2.34 2.03
C ALA A 127 -4.39 -1.45 2.64
N GLN A 128 -5.04 -0.65 1.80
CA GLN A 128 -6.15 0.18 2.23
C GLN A 128 -7.44 -0.63 2.31
N ILE A 129 -8.16 -0.46 3.42
CA ILE A 129 -9.43 -1.13 3.67
C ILE A 129 -10.59 -0.28 3.18
N SER A 130 -11.48 -0.88 2.41
CA SER A 130 -12.71 -0.24 1.94
C SER A 130 -13.86 -1.25 1.93
N PRO A 131 -15.10 -0.84 2.21
CA PRO A 131 -16.29 -1.69 2.07
C PRO A 131 -16.45 -2.28 0.66
N ASP A 132 -15.87 -1.64 -0.35
CA ASP A 132 -15.99 -2.02 -1.76
C ASP A 132 -14.94 -3.04 -2.22
N ASN A 133 -13.93 -3.37 -1.39
CA ASN A 133 -12.87 -4.31 -1.75
C ASN A 133 -12.94 -5.62 -0.94
N PRO A 134 -12.51 -6.76 -1.50
CA PRO A 134 -12.63 -8.05 -0.81
C PRO A 134 -11.89 -8.11 0.53
N LEU A 135 -10.77 -7.41 0.66
CA LEU A 135 -10.02 -7.37 1.91
C LEU A 135 -10.83 -6.69 3.02
N GLY A 136 -11.57 -5.62 2.72
CA GLY A 136 -12.48 -4.98 3.66
C GLY A 136 -13.71 -5.81 3.97
N GLN A 137 -14.23 -6.59 3.01
CA GLN A 137 -15.31 -7.55 3.27
C GLN A 137 -14.84 -8.69 4.20
N VAL A 138 -13.56 -9.06 4.16
CA VAL A 138 -12.97 -10.08 5.04
C VAL A 138 -12.54 -9.51 6.39
N ILE A 139 -11.68 -8.50 6.43
CA ILE A 139 -11.08 -7.99 7.68
C ILE A 139 -11.95 -6.92 8.35
N GLY A 140 -12.90 -6.31 7.64
CA GLY A 140 -13.75 -5.24 8.17
C GLY A 140 -14.39 -5.56 9.51
N CYS A 141 -14.50 -4.56 10.38
CA CYS A 141 -14.99 -4.70 11.76
C CYS A 141 -14.09 -5.53 12.71
N SER A 142 -12.94 -6.02 12.25
CA SER A 142 -12.01 -6.79 13.08
C SER A 142 -11.01 -5.87 13.77
N THR A 143 -10.40 -6.37 14.84
CA THR A 143 -9.37 -5.68 15.62
C THR A 143 -7.98 -6.27 15.32
N PRO A 144 -6.89 -5.51 15.52
CA PRO A 144 -5.53 -6.04 15.36
C PRO A 144 -5.30 -7.33 16.18
N GLY A 145 -4.76 -8.36 15.52
CA GLY A 145 -4.59 -9.71 16.05
C GLY A 145 -5.72 -10.69 15.69
N THR A 146 -6.79 -10.24 15.03
CA THR A 146 -7.88 -11.13 14.61
C THR A 146 -7.40 -12.10 13.53
N ARG A 147 -7.75 -13.39 13.68
CA ARG A 147 -7.60 -14.42 12.66
C ARG A 147 -8.95 -14.81 12.09
N LEU A 148 -9.03 -14.88 10.77
CA LEU A 148 -10.24 -15.21 10.03
C LEU A 148 -10.00 -16.33 9.02
N VAL A 149 -11.02 -17.12 8.75
CA VAL A 149 -11.14 -17.90 7.52
C VAL A 149 -12.00 -17.12 6.55
N ALA A 150 -11.59 -17.06 5.28
CA ALA A 150 -12.40 -16.58 4.18
C ALA A 150 -12.38 -17.59 3.03
N THR A 151 -13.54 -17.86 2.43
CA THR A 151 -13.66 -18.79 1.30
C THR A 151 -14.14 -18.03 0.08
N PHE A 152 -13.37 -18.11 -1.00
CA PHE A 152 -13.64 -17.41 -2.25
C PHE A 152 -14.17 -18.38 -3.29
N PRO A 153 -15.31 -18.08 -3.94
CA PRO A 153 -15.86 -18.95 -4.98
C PRO A 153 -14.95 -18.96 -6.20
N ALA A 154 -15.01 -20.06 -6.96
CA ALA A 154 -14.36 -20.11 -8.26
C ALA A 154 -14.96 -19.06 -9.21
N SER A 155 -14.13 -18.53 -10.11
CA SER A 155 -14.52 -17.64 -11.19
C SER A 155 -14.00 -18.17 -12.53
N ASP A 156 -14.37 -17.52 -13.63
CA ASP A 156 -13.85 -17.87 -14.96
C ASP A 156 -12.31 -17.78 -15.06
N SER A 157 -11.67 -17.01 -14.16
CA SER A 157 -10.24 -16.75 -14.15
C SER A 157 -9.46 -17.36 -12.98
N ALA A 158 -10.14 -17.90 -11.96
CA ALA A 158 -9.49 -18.40 -10.74
C ALA A 158 -10.27 -19.57 -10.13
N ALA A 159 -9.55 -20.56 -9.61
CA ALA A 159 -10.14 -21.65 -8.85
C ALA A 159 -10.68 -21.13 -7.49
N GLY A 160 -11.58 -21.90 -6.87
CA GLY A 160 -12.03 -21.60 -5.52
C GLY A 160 -10.91 -21.82 -4.51
N GLU A 161 -10.81 -20.94 -3.53
CA GLU A 161 -9.70 -20.89 -2.57
C GLU A 161 -10.20 -20.63 -1.15
N VAL A 162 -9.46 -21.19 -0.18
CA VAL A 162 -9.64 -20.93 1.24
C VAL A 162 -8.43 -20.13 1.71
N TYR A 163 -8.68 -19.01 2.35
CA TYR A 163 -7.67 -18.16 2.94
C TYR A 163 -7.81 -18.12 4.45
N ILE A 164 -6.71 -18.26 5.16
CA ILE A 164 -6.61 -17.84 6.55
C ILE A 164 -5.95 -16.47 6.55
N PHE A 165 -6.67 -15.45 7.01
CA PHE A 165 -6.17 -14.10 7.15
C PHE A 165 -5.79 -13.82 8.60
N ASP A 166 -4.66 -13.17 8.80
CA ASP A 166 -4.24 -12.56 10.05
C ASP A 166 -4.22 -11.05 9.89
N PHE A 167 -5.09 -10.34 10.58
CA PHE A 167 -5.01 -8.88 10.67
C PHE A 167 -3.95 -8.51 11.69
N LEU A 168 -2.81 -7.96 11.25
CA LEU A 168 -1.65 -7.76 12.12
C LEU A 168 -1.71 -6.40 12.84
N SER A 169 -1.83 -5.31 12.09
CA SER A 169 -1.90 -3.97 12.66
C SER A 169 -2.51 -2.95 11.71
N VAL A 170 -3.04 -1.85 12.26
CA VAL A 170 -3.30 -0.63 11.48
C VAL A 170 -1.97 0.09 11.26
N VAL A 171 -1.78 0.63 10.06
CA VAL A 171 -0.63 1.47 9.69
C VAL A 171 -1.06 2.93 9.75
N PRO A 172 -0.32 3.81 10.45
CA PRO A 172 -0.60 5.24 10.44
C PRO A 172 -0.51 5.82 9.02
N ASP A 173 -1.39 6.78 8.70
CA ASP A 173 -1.38 7.49 7.39
C ASP A 173 -0.22 8.50 7.25
N ALA A 174 0.61 8.66 8.27
CA ALA A 174 1.78 9.54 8.29
C ALA A 174 2.96 8.84 8.96
N ALA A 175 4.17 9.34 8.74
CA ALA A 175 5.37 8.84 9.40
C ALA A 175 5.27 8.91 10.94
N TRP A 176 5.55 7.79 11.61
CA TRP A 176 5.44 7.62 13.07
C TRP A 176 6.79 7.58 13.80
N GLY A 177 7.90 7.66 13.08
CA GLY A 177 9.24 7.57 13.64
C GLY A 177 9.59 8.68 14.63
N GLU A 178 10.73 8.50 15.30
CA GLU A 178 11.24 9.44 16.29
C GLU A 178 11.72 10.74 15.61
N PRO A 179 11.34 11.93 16.12
CA PRO A 179 11.76 13.20 15.56
C PRO A 179 13.28 13.38 15.53
N VAL A 180 13.79 13.94 14.43
CA VAL A 180 15.20 14.29 14.24
C VAL A 180 15.34 15.81 14.24
N ALA A 181 16.43 16.31 14.83
CA ALA A 181 16.70 17.75 14.86
C ALA A 181 16.87 18.29 13.43
N PRO A 182 16.28 19.46 13.10
CA PRO A 182 16.45 20.09 11.79
C PRO A 182 17.92 20.34 11.46
N VAL A 183 18.26 20.23 10.18
CA VAL A 183 19.59 20.55 9.65
C VAL A 183 19.59 22.00 9.15
N ASP A 184 20.56 22.79 9.60
CA ASP A 184 20.70 24.18 9.17
C ASP A 184 20.90 24.28 7.65
N GLY A 185 20.23 25.25 7.02
CA GLY A 185 20.30 25.50 5.57
C GLY A 185 19.30 24.70 4.74
N MET A 186 18.65 23.68 5.31
CA MET A 186 17.59 22.92 4.64
C MET A 186 16.25 23.69 4.67
N PRO A 187 15.33 23.39 3.72
CA PRO A 187 13.93 23.79 3.83
C PRO A 187 13.32 23.40 5.16
N THR A 188 12.38 24.23 5.64
CA THR A 188 11.68 23.97 6.90
C THR A 188 10.31 23.36 6.64
N VAL A 189 9.87 22.49 7.55
CA VAL A 189 8.64 21.73 7.39
C VAL A 189 7.75 21.91 8.61
N LYS A 190 6.48 22.21 8.36
CA LYS A 190 5.43 22.24 9.38
C LYS A 190 4.36 21.23 9.01
N LEU A 191 4.05 20.32 9.93
CA LEU A 191 2.98 19.34 9.76
C LEU A 191 1.66 19.90 10.31
N ASP A 192 0.55 19.55 9.66
CA ASP A 192 -0.79 19.75 10.23
C ASP A 192 -1.23 18.56 11.10
N GLU A 193 -2.50 18.55 11.53
CA GLU A 193 -3.04 17.49 12.40
C GLU A 193 -3.09 16.12 11.71
N SER A 194 -3.19 16.08 10.38
CA SER A 194 -3.16 14.84 9.59
C SER A 194 -1.74 14.33 9.32
N GLY A 195 -0.74 15.18 9.54
CA GLY A 195 0.65 14.91 9.18
C GLY A 195 1.06 15.51 7.83
N ALA A 196 0.15 16.15 7.09
CA ALA A 196 0.46 16.74 5.80
C ALA A 196 1.49 17.88 5.95
N PRO A 197 2.58 17.89 5.16
CA PRO A 197 3.65 18.86 5.30
C PRO A 197 3.40 20.14 4.49
N THR A 198 3.61 21.29 5.15
CA THR A 198 3.86 22.58 4.49
C THR A 198 5.37 22.84 4.45
N ILE A 199 5.93 22.99 3.23
CA ILE A 199 7.36 23.19 3.00
C ILE A 199 7.65 24.68 2.78
N THR A 200 8.64 25.23 3.49
CA THR A 200 9.12 26.60 3.29
C THR A 200 10.56 26.60 2.81
N ILE A 201 10.78 27.17 1.62
CA ILE A 201 12.10 27.28 0.97
C ILE A 201 12.87 28.46 1.57
N PRO A 202 14.17 28.31 1.91
CA PRO A 202 14.99 29.42 2.36
C PRO A 202 15.29 30.42 1.23
N ASP A 203 15.54 31.68 1.59
CA ASP A 203 15.98 32.72 0.64
C ASP A 203 17.48 32.58 0.34
N THR A 204 17.85 31.45 -0.27
CA THR A 204 19.21 31.09 -0.70
C THR A 204 19.18 30.44 -2.08
N ASP A 205 20.33 30.43 -2.75
CA ASP A 205 20.49 29.66 -3.97
C ASP A 205 20.26 28.16 -3.69
N PRO A 206 19.61 27.40 -4.60
CA PRO A 206 19.44 25.96 -4.44
C PRO A 206 20.79 25.24 -4.49
N PRO A 207 20.94 24.12 -3.76
CA PRO A 207 22.12 23.29 -3.86
C PRO A 207 22.27 22.70 -5.27
N THR A 208 23.50 22.34 -5.64
CA THR A 208 23.79 21.69 -6.94
C THR A 208 23.83 20.17 -6.86
N GLU A 209 23.88 19.63 -5.65
CA GLU A 209 23.86 18.20 -5.35
C GLU A 209 22.60 17.84 -4.55
N VAL A 210 22.27 16.56 -4.49
CA VAL A 210 21.15 16.08 -3.66
C VAL A 210 21.50 16.28 -2.19
N GLU A 211 20.58 16.90 -1.45
CA GLU A 211 20.68 17.04 0.01
C GLU A 211 19.50 16.33 0.68
N ILE A 212 19.78 15.48 1.66
CA ILE A 212 18.80 14.65 2.36
C ILE A 212 18.91 14.93 3.86
N ALA A 213 17.77 15.12 4.50
CA ALA A 213 17.66 15.22 5.95
C ALA A 213 16.44 14.40 6.43
N ASN A 214 16.65 13.55 7.42
CA ASN A 214 15.52 12.91 8.10
C ASN A 214 14.87 13.94 9.04
N LEU A 215 13.55 14.03 8.97
CA LEU A 215 12.72 14.77 9.93
C LEU A 215 12.21 13.82 11.03
N LYS A 216 12.00 12.55 10.67
CA LYS A 216 11.74 11.45 11.59
C LYS A 216 12.52 10.22 11.16
N THR A 217 12.96 9.40 12.13
CA THR A 217 13.57 8.09 11.88
C THR A 217 12.61 6.99 12.30
N GLY A 218 12.13 6.22 11.33
CA GLY A 218 11.25 5.08 11.55
C GLY A 218 11.97 3.88 12.13
N ASP A 219 11.19 2.90 12.54
CA ASP A 219 11.62 1.66 13.20
C ASP A 219 11.29 0.40 12.38
N GLY A 220 10.66 0.56 11.22
CA GLY A 220 10.29 -0.54 10.34
C GLY A 220 11.43 -1.01 9.41
N PRO A 221 11.10 -1.90 8.45
CA PRO A 221 12.08 -2.48 7.56
C PRO A 221 12.83 -1.43 6.73
N VAL A 222 14.08 -1.72 6.39
CA VAL A 222 14.90 -0.83 5.54
C VAL A 222 14.48 -0.97 4.08
N VAL A 223 14.22 0.16 3.43
CA VAL A 223 13.99 0.22 1.99
C VAL A 223 15.28 -0.09 1.25
N VAL A 224 15.23 -1.04 0.32
CA VAL A 224 16.37 -1.41 -0.54
C VAL A 224 16.06 -1.16 -2.01
N SER A 225 17.10 -1.23 -2.84
CA SER A 225 16.94 -0.97 -4.27
C SER A 225 16.08 -2.02 -4.96
N GLY A 226 15.14 -1.54 -5.78
CA GLY A 226 14.14 -2.37 -6.47
C GLY A 226 12.85 -2.59 -5.68
N ASP A 227 12.80 -2.15 -4.41
CA ASP A 227 11.59 -2.24 -3.59
C ASP A 227 10.41 -1.48 -4.22
N GLN A 228 9.23 -2.03 -4.00
CA GLN A 228 7.98 -1.30 -4.09
C GLN A 228 7.75 -0.63 -2.73
N VAL A 229 7.66 0.69 -2.68
CA VAL A 229 7.35 1.45 -1.46
C VAL A 229 5.94 2.00 -1.50
N LEU A 230 5.32 2.16 -0.34
CA LEU A 230 4.10 2.94 -0.14
C LEU A 230 4.46 4.21 0.63
N VAL A 231 4.16 5.38 0.06
CA VAL A 231 4.57 6.66 0.63
C VAL A 231 3.44 7.69 0.62
N GLN A 232 3.48 8.58 1.59
CA GLN A 232 2.84 9.90 1.49
C GLN A 232 3.91 10.94 1.15
N TYR A 233 3.61 11.90 0.28
CA TYR A 233 4.59 12.92 -0.10
C TYR A 233 3.94 14.23 -0.52
N THR A 234 4.71 15.31 -0.39
CA THR A 234 4.44 16.61 -1.02
C THR A 234 5.71 17.07 -1.72
N GLY A 235 5.61 17.42 -3.00
CA GLY A 235 6.69 18.00 -3.80
C GLY A 235 6.41 19.47 -4.14
N VAL A 236 7.39 20.34 -3.87
CA VAL A 236 7.36 21.77 -4.23
C VAL A 236 8.52 22.17 -5.13
N LYS A 237 8.34 23.22 -5.92
CA LYS A 237 9.42 23.86 -6.68
C LYS A 237 10.22 24.77 -5.76
N TRP A 238 11.54 24.72 -5.84
CA TRP A 238 12.41 25.65 -5.10
C TRP A 238 12.18 27.11 -5.52
N SER A 239 11.91 27.35 -6.81
CA SER A 239 11.85 28.69 -7.41
C SER A 239 10.76 29.59 -6.83
N ASP A 240 9.62 29.03 -6.45
CA ASP A 240 8.46 29.78 -5.95
C ASP A 240 7.72 29.11 -4.79
N GLY A 241 8.17 27.93 -4.34
CA GLY A 241 7.53 27.16 -3.27
C GLY A 241 6.19 26.52 -3.67
N THR A 242 5.82 26.56 -4.95
CA THR A 242 4.53 26.00 -5.39
C THR A 242 4.56 24.48 -5.34
N VAL A 243 3.49 23.89 -4.80
CA VAL A 243 3.24 22.45 -4.87
C VAL A 243 3.01 22.07 -6.34
N PHE A 244 3.75 21.08 -6.82
CA PHE A 244 3.52 20.53 -8.16
C PHE A 244 2.93 19.12 -8.12
N ASP A 245 3.08 18.40 -7.00
CA ASP A 245 2.49 17.08 -6.79
C ASP A 245 2.38 16.78 -5.28
N SER A 246 1.31 16.11 -4.87
CA SER A 246 1.07 15.75 -3.47
C SER A 246 0.08 14.59 -3.35
N SER A 247 0.48 13.53 -2.65
CA SER A 247 -0.42 12.41 -2.35
C SER A 247 -1.52 12.80 -1.34
N TRP A 248 -1.25 13.79 -0.49
CA TRP A 248 -2.23 14.36 0.44
C TRP A 248 -3.37 15.07 -0.30
N GLU A 249 -3.06 15.79 -1.38
CA GLU A 249 -4.08 16.42 -2.24
C GLU A 249 -4.85 15.39 -3.08
N ASN A 250 -4.18 14.28 -3.43
CA ASN A 250 -4.78 13.16 -4.15
C ASN A 250 -5.65 12.24 -3.25
N GLY A 251 -5.55 12.38 -1.92
CA GLY A 251 -6.40 11.72 -0.94
C GLY A 251 -6.00 10.30 -0.56
N ALA A 252 -4.88 9.77 -1.07
CA ALA A 252 -4.38 8.44 -0.70
C ALA A 252 -2.85 8.33 -0.89
N PRO A 253 -2.18 7.48 -0.09
CA PRO A 253 -0.78 7.12 -0.29
C PRO A 253 -0.51 6.54 -1.68
N ALA A 254 0.68 6.81 -2.21
CA ALA A 254 1.11 6.38 -3.53
C ALA A 254 2.14 5.26 -3.45
N ALA A 255 2.05 4.30 -4.37
CA ALA A 255 3.00 3.21 -4.48
C ALA A 255 3.99 3.46 -5.64
N PHE A 256 5.29 3.35 -5.36
CA PHE A 256 6.35 3.53 -6.36
C PHE A 256 7.35 2.39 -6.30
N GLN A 257 7.94 2.05 -7.44
CA GLN A 257 9.17 1.27 -7.44
C GLN A 257 10.35 2.23 -7.31
N THR A 258 11.27 1.97 -6.37
CA THR A 258 12.45 2.84 -6.12
C THR A 258 13.30 3.08 -7.36
N THR A 259 13.31 2.15 -8.32
CA THR A 259 14.03 2.27 -9.59
C THR A 259 13.25 2.95 -10.72
N ALA A 260 11.99 3.32 -10.49
CA ALA A 260 11.10 3.92 -11.49
C ALA A 260 10.76 5.40 -11.20
N VAL A 261 11.47 6.00 -10.25
CA VAL A 261 11.36 7.42 -9.87
C VAL A 261 12.62 8.19 -10.27
N VAL A 262 12.59 9.52 -10.19
CA VAL A 262 13.79 10.35 -10.43
C VAL A 262 14.89 10.02 -9.41
N GLU A 263 16.15 10.14 -9.83
CA GLU A 263 17.32 9.67 -9.05
C GLU A 263 17.40 10.28 -7.65
N GLY A 264 17.08 11.57 -7.48
CA GLY A 264 17.06 12.19 -6.16
C GLY A 264 15.97 11.66 -5.23
N PHE A 265 14.80 11.29 -5.78
CA PHE A 265 13.72 10.67 -4.99
C PHE A 265 14.09 9.25 -4.58
N LYS A 266 14.73 8.49 -5.48
CA LYS A 266 15.31 7.18 -5.15
C LYS A 266 16.31 7.27 -4.01
N GLN A 267 17.25 8.22 -4.08
CA GLN A 267 18.25 8.44 -3.02
C GLN A 267 17.60 8.81 -1.68
N ALA A 268 16.47 9.51 -1.69
CA ALA A 268 15.71 9.83 -0.48
C ALA A 268 15.03 8.62 0.16
N LEU A 269 14.77 7.56 -0.60
CA LEU A 269 14.08 6.36 -0.14
C LEU A 269 15.05 5.25 0.30
N GLU A 270 16.01 4.91 -0.55
CA GLU A 270 16.89 3.76 -0.33
C GLU A 270 17.77 3.95 0.91
N GLY A 271 17.81 2.94 1.78
CA GLY A 271 18.54 2.97 3.05
C GLY A 271 17.76 3.55 4.23
N GLN A 272 16.58 4.14 3.99
CA GLN A 272 15.69 4.62 5.04
C GLN A 272 14.83 3.49 5.62
N THR A 273 14.38 3.66 6.86
CA THR A 273 13.43 2.74 7.49
C THR A 273 11.99 3.18 7.25
N VAL A 274 11.10 2.20 7.08
CA VAL A 274 9.65 2.43 7.14
C VAL A 274 9.28 3.12 8.47
N GLY A 275 8.37 4.09 8.41
CA GLY A 275 8.02 5.01 9.48
C GLY A 275 8.81 6.32 9.48
N SER A 276 9.84 6.45 8.63
CA SER A 276 10.62 7.68 8.49
C SER A 276 9.89 8.77 7.72
N GLN A 277 10.21 10.02 8.05
CA GLN A 277 9.88 11.20 7.25
C GLN A 277 11.19 11.81 6.74
N VAL A 278 11.32 11.95 5.43
CA VAL A 278 12.56 12.37 4.76
C VAL A 278 12.29 13.66 3.99
N LEU A 279 13.09 14.68 4.24
CA LEU A 279 13.19 15.88 3.42
C LEU A 279 14.34 15.72 2.43
N VAL A 280 14.07 15.93 1.15
CA VAL A 280 15.10 15.88 0.11
C VAL A 280 15.01 17.09 -0.81
N VAL A 281 16.16 17.67 -1.14
CA VAL A 281 16.32 18.68 -2.20
C VAL A 281 16.96 18.01 -3.41
N VAL A 282 16.30 18.11 -4.56
CA VAL A 282 16.64 17.41 -5.80
C VAL A 282 16.93 18.43 -6.91
N PRO A 283 18.20 18.72 -7.20
CA PRO A 283 18.58 19.58 -8.33
C PRO A 283 18.15 18.96 -9.67
N PRO A 284 18.02 19.76 -10.75
CA PRO A 284 17.53 19.28 -12.05
C PRO A 284 18.25 18.03 -12.58
N ALA A 285 19.57 17.94 -12.38
CA ALA A 285 20.38 16.79 -12.84
C ALA A 285 19.96 15.45 -12.22
N PHE A 286 19.36 15.47 -11.04
CA PHE A 286 18.84 14.31 -10.31
C PHE A 286 17.31 14.21 -10.33
N GLY A 287 16.66 15.21 -10.94
CA GLY A 287 15.22 15.28 -11.18
C GLY A 287 14.91 15.07 -12.66
N TYR A 288 14.24 16.06 -13.27
CA TYR A 288 13.75 15.99 -14.65
C TYR A 288 14.68 16.64 -15.69
N GLY A 289 15.93 16.97 -15.35
CA GLY A 289 16.84 17.72 -16.21
C GLY A 289 17.13 17.07 -17.57
N ALA A 290 17.14 15.74 -17.62
CA ALA A 290 17.33 14.97 -18.85
C ALA A 290 16.03 14.84 -19.70
N SER A 291 14.88 15.20 -19.14
CA SER A 291 13.57 15.08 -19.79
C SER A 291 13.28 16.33 -20.63
N GLU A 292 13.75 16.36 -21.87
CA GLU A 292 13.57 17.50 -22.78
C GLU A 292 12.09 17.88 -22.95
N GLY A 293 11.78 19.16 -22.70
CA GLY A 293 10.42 19.70 -22.82
C GLY A 293 9.51 19.45 -21.61
N HIS A 294 9.99 18.78 -20.57
CA HIS A 294 9.26 18.63 -19.31
C HIS A 294 9.17 19.96 -18.56
N GLU A 295 8.02 20.26 -17.94
CA GLU A 295 7.83 21.55 -17.25
C GLU A 295 8.79 21.74 -16.06
N LEU A 296 9.13 20.65 -15.38
CA LEU A 296 10.07 20.63 -14.26
C LEU A 296 11.55 20.49 -14.68
N GLN A 297 11.86 20.52 -15.97
CA GLN A 297 13.22 20.22 -16.48
C GLN A 297 14.30 21.13 -15.86
N LYS A 298 13.96 22.37 -15.50
CA LYS A 298 14.91 23.36 -14.96
C LYS A 298 14.75 23.59 -13.45
N GLU A 299 13.83 22.88 -12.81
CA GLU A 299 13.48 23.12 -11.42
C GLU A 299 14.36 22.30 -10.48
N THR A 300 14.80 22.94 -9.39
CA THR A 300 15.18 22.20 -8.19
C THR A 300 13.90 21.89 -7.44
N LEU A 301 13.72 20.64 -7.06
CA LEU A 301 12.52 20.15 -6.38
C LEU A 301 12.81 19.89 -4.92
N VAL A 302 11.84 20.09 -4.06
CA VAL A 302 11.93 19.71 -2.65
C VAL A 302 10.78 18.78 -2.33
N PHE A 303 11.07 17.62 -1.75
CA PHE A 303 10.08 16.67 -1.31
C PHE A 303 10.16 16.45 0.19
N VAL A 304 8.99 16.30 0.82
CA VAL A 304 8.85 15.63 2.11
C VAL A 304 8.15 14.31 1.85
N VAL A 305 8.74 13.22 2.32
CA VAL A 305 8.30 11.85 2.04
C VAL A 305 8.17 11.06 3.33
N ASP A 306 6.95 10.60 3.62
CA ASP A 306 6.63 9.66 4.69
C ASP A 306 6.63 8.24 4.11
N ILE A 307 7.47 7.36 4.65
CA ILE A 307 7.59 5.97 4.18
C ILE A 307 6.66 5.10 5.02
N LEU A 308 5.55 4.62 4.44
CA LEU A 308 4.52 3.87 5.16
C LEU A 308 4.68 2.35 5.03
N GLY A 309 5.39 1.89 4.01
CA GLY A 309 5.67 0.47 3.82
C GLY A 309 6.71 0.23 2.73
N THR A 310 7.30 -0.96 2.77
CA THR A 310 8.18 -1.46 1.71
C THR A 310 7.86 -2.92 1.41
N GLN A 311 8.03 -3.32 0.16
CA GLN A 311 7.95 -4.69 -0.31
C GLN A 311 9.19 -5.01 -1.15
N HIS A 312 9.92 -6.05 -0.76
CA HIS A 312 11.12 -6.48 -1.45
C HIS A 312 10.78 -7.35 -2.66
N PRO A 313 11.52 -7.22 -3.77
CA PRO A 313 11.22 -7.94 -5.01
C PRO A 313 11.36 -9.48 -4.93
N ASN A 314 11.88 -10.05 -3.84
CA ASN A 314 12.04 -11.50 -3.64
C ASN A 314 11.84 -11.94 -2.18
N ALA A 315 10.97 -11.26 -1.42
CA ALA A 315 10.68 -11.61 -0.03
C ALA A 315 9.91 -12.94 0.12
#